data_AF-A0A017TE53-F1
#
_entry.id   AF-A0A017TE53-F1
#
_cell.length_a   1.000
_cell.length_b   1.000
_cell.length_c   1.000
_cell.angle_alpha   90.00
_cell.angle_beta   90.00
_cell.angle_gamma   90.00
#
_symmetry.space_group_name_H-M   'P 1'
#
loop_
_entity.id
_entity.type
_entity.pdbx_description
1 polymer ?
#
loop_
_entity_poly.entity_id
_entity_poly.type
_entity_poly.pdbx_seq_one_letter_code
_entity_poly.pdbx_strand_id
1 'polypeptide(L)'
;MAWRFLPTVDLESASISFTLPARTKLQRGGPGGLASVTTSEKAHATTIRLTLGPALFRMTFEPHLVVDLPLPLGDMGLQGMDLDFRTGTITANVWHVGGGIPVGKDQAVDEARAWMRKLVTSTPLAIAPYDPSQDRDLVLSFQQVLANLEGDGGSTTALAKDVSLSATLTVQEEMAADVGPGGFRVPAGAKVTLRVDLAGKPAEVQKAPKLTQAVVECTSVVLRKDGADQAEVGRFRLRPGGAITVEQVKALGEAGQIAGVESLIRLIGALGSHGALGMDPAKIAPSAVEGLVKQEIEATLRPALLQWVRDNAGMVAGIDLKAALGIA
;
A
#
# COMPACT_ATOMS: atom_id res chain seq x y z
N MET A 1 8.95 12.71 14.13
CA MET A 1 7.71 12.56 14.91
C MET A 1 6.84 11.54 14.19
N ALA A 2 6.32 10.54 14.89
CA ALA A 2 5.44 9.54 14.30
C ALA A 2 4.00 10.09 14.27
N TRP A 3 3.30 9.86 13.16
CA TRP A 3 1.96 10.38 12.94
C TRP A 3 0.95 9.46 13.63
N ARG A 4 0.42 9.87 14.79
CA ARG A 4 -0.62 9.11 15.50
C ARG A 4 -1.90 9.09 14.67
N PHE A 5 -2.23 7.95 14.08
CA PHE A 5 -3.43 7.78 13.26
C PHE A 5 -4.59 7.21 14.09
N LEU A 6 -4.28 6.30 15.01
CA LEU A 6 -5.17 5.79 16.06
C LEU A 6 -4.42 5.79 17.40
N PRO A 7 -5.10 5.73 18.56
CA PRO A 7 -4.45 5.79 19.87
C PRO A 7 -3.28 4.80 20.06
N THR A 8 -3.38 3.63 19.42
CA THR A 8 -2.41 2.53 19.52
C THR A 8 -1.56 2.34 18.26
N VAL A 9 -1.71 3.17 17.23
CA VAL A 9 -1.07 2.96 15.92
C VAL A 9 -0.54 4.26 15.32
N ASP A 10 0.74 4.23 14.97
CA ASP A 10 1.40 5.28 14.21
C ASP A 10 1.43 4.97 12.72
N LEU A 11 1.11 5.96 11.89
CA LEU A 11 1.19 5.87 10.45
C LEU A 11 2.58 6.34 9.97
N GLU A 12 3.33 5.40 9.39
CA GLU A 12 4.64 5.70 8.78
C GLU A 12 4.48 6.30 7.39
N SER A 13 3.51 5.79 6.62
CA SER A 13 3.14 6.39 5.35
C SER A 13 1.79 5.92 4.86
N ALA A 14 1.11 6.77 4.10
CA ALA A 14 -0.08 6.42 3.31
C ALA A 14 0.22 6.72 1.84
N SER A 15 -0.22 5.85 0.94
CA SER A 15 -0.01 6.01 -0.49
C SER A 15 -1.27 5.71 -1.28
N ILE A 16 -1.46 6.44 -2.37
CA ILE A 16 -2.37 6.06 -3.45
C ILE A 16 -1.56 5.91 -4.74
N SER A 17 -1.83 4.87 -5.50
CA SER A 17 -1.30 4.72 -6.85
C SER A 17 -2.38 4.39 -7.84
N PHE A 18 -2.19 4.83 -9.08
CA PHE A 18 -3.05 4.51 -10.21
C PHE A 18 -2.22 4.57 -11.49
N THR A 19 -2.69 3.90 -12.52
CA THR A 19 -1.99 3.74 -13.79
C THR A 19 -2.71 4.53 -14.88
N LEU A 20 -1.94 5.32 -15.62
CA LEU A 20 -2.40 6.10 -16.77
C LEU A 20 -1.88 5.45 -18.07
N PRO A 21 -2.67 5.46 -19.15
CA PRO A 21 -2.19 5.02 -20.46
C PRO A 21 -0.98 5.84 -20.94
N ALA A 22 -0.21 5.28 -21.87
CA ALA A 22 0.86 6.01 -22.55
C ALA A 22 0.31 7.28 -23.23
N ARG A 23 1.16 8.31 -23.35
CA ARG A 23 0.84 9.60 -24.02
C ARG A 23 -0.34 10.37 -23.43
N THR A 24 -0.77 10.01 -22.22
CA THR A 24 -1.70 10.80 -21.41
C THR A 24 -1.06 12.13 -21.03
N LYS A 25 -1.73 13.25 -21.34
CA LYS A 25 -1.31 14.60 -20.92
C LYS A 25 -1.82 14.90 -19.51
N LEU A 26 -0.91 15.29 -18.63
CA LEU A 26 -1.16 15.53 -17.19
C LEU A 26 -1.25 17.01 -16.84
N GLN A 27 -0.61 17.86 -17.63
CA GLN A 27 -0.68 19.30 -17.50
C GLN A 27 -0.78 19.91 -18.89
N ARG A 28 -1.82 20.72 -19.14
CA ARG A 28 -1.82 21.64 -20.28
C ARG A 28 -0.83 22.76 -19.96
N GLY A 29 0.08 23.05 -20.88
CA GLY A 29 1.10 24.07 -20.67
C GLY A 29 0.49 25.37 -20.15
N GLY A 30 1.19 26.02 -19.23
CA GLY A 30 0.76 27.27 -18.58
C GLY A 30 0.46 28.38 -19.59
N PRO A 31 0.14 29.61 -19.14
CA PRO A 31 -0.09 30.74 -20.03
C PRO A 31 1.09 30.89 -21.02
N GLY A 32 0.88 30.60 -22.30
CA GLY A 32 1.92 30.55 -23.33
C GLY A 32 2.25 29.17 -23.92
N GLY A 33 1.74 28.06 -23.38
CA GLY A 33 1.81 26.73 -23.99
C GLY A 33 3.23 26.13 -24.10
N LEU A 34 4.19 26.60 -23.31
CA LEU A 34 5.61 26.33 -23.52
C LEU A 34 6.06 24.93 -23.09
N ALA A 35 5.42 24.28 -22.11
CA ALA A 35 5.79 22.93 -21.68
C ALA A 35 4.57 22.05 -21.36
N SER A 36 4.57 20.79 -21.78
CA SER A 36 3.57 19.79 -21.37
C SER A 36 4.21 18.67 -20.57
N VAL A 37 3.49 18.20 -19.54
CA VAL A 37 3.86 16.99 -18.81
C VAL A 37 3.02 15.84 -19.36
N THR A 38 3.68 14.82 -19.90
CA THR A 38 3.04 13.67 -20.53
C THR A 38 3.59 12.36 -19.98
N THR A 39 2.76 11.32 -19.99
CA THR A 39 3.24 9.95 -19.74
C THR A 39 4.07 9.47 -20.93
N SER A 40 5.06 8.60 -20.67
CA SER A 40 6.09 8.25 -21.65
C SER A 40 5.53 7.89 -23.04
N GLU A 41 6.25 8.25 -24.10
CA GLU A 41 5.85 7.98 -25.48
C GLU A 41 5.82 6.51 -25.88
N LYS A 42 6.51 5.66 -25.11
CA LYS A 42 6.56 4.21 -25.30
C LYS A 42 5.21 3.60 -24.96
N ALA A 43 4.88 2.43 -25.53
CA ALA A 43 3.60 1.73 -25.35
C ALA A 43 3.28 1.28 -23.90
N HIS A 44 3.98 1.81 -22.90
CA HIS A 44 3.86 1.44 -21.50
C HIS A 44 3.02 2.47 -20.75
N ALA A 45 2.04 1.96 -20.01
CA ALA A 45 1.28 2.75 -19.07
C ALA A 45 2.20 3.25 -17.94
N THR A 46 1.92 4.43 -17.40
CA THR A 46 2.67 5.04 -16.29
C THR A 46 1.89 4.94 -15.01
N THR A 47 2.47 4.29 -14.00
CA THR A 47 1.94 4.30 -12.63
C THR A 47 2.41 5.56 -11.92
N ILE A 48 1.45 6.36 -11.49
CA ILE A 48 1.66 7.47 -10.57
C ILE A 48 1.42 6.94 -9.16
N ARG A 49 2.35 7.22 -8.25
CA ARG A 49 2.19 6.95 -6.81
C ARG A 49 2.39 8.24 -6.04
N LEU A 50 1.41 8.59 -5.22
CA LEU A 50 1.43 9.69 -4.29
C LEU A 50 1.60 9.08 -2.89
N THR A 51 2.66 9.46 -2.18
CA THR A 51 3.00 8.95 -0.85
C THR A 51 3.10 10.10 0.12
N LEU A 52 2.29 10.04 1.17
CA LEU A 52 2.37 10.90 2.34
C LEU A 52 3.19 10.21 3.42
N GLY A 53 4.29 10.83 3.82
CA GLY A 53 5.06 10.46 5.01
C GLY A 53 4.99 11.54 6.08
N PRO A 54 5.62 11.33 7.24
CA PRO A 54 5.61 12.30 8.35
C PRO A 54 6.39 13.59 8.05
N ALA A 55 7.34 13.55 7.12
CA ALA A 55 8.24 14.68 6.84
C ALA A 55 8.09 15.26 5.43
N LEU A 56 7.47 14.51 4.50
CA LEU A 56 7.36 14.90 3.10
C LEU A 56 6.14 14.30 2.43
N PHE A 57 5.71 14.95 1.35
CA PHE A 57 4.82 14.41 0.35
C PHE A 57 5.63 14.09 -0.92
N ARG A 58 5.56 12.83 -1.38
CA ARG A 58 6.32 12.32 -2.51
C ARG A 58 5.40 11.89 -3.64
N MET A 59 5.77 12.25 -4.86
CA MET A 59 5.17 11.76 -6.10
C MET A 59 6.23 10.98 -6.86
N THR A 60 5.93 9.74 -7.26
CA THR A 60 6.82 8.94 -8.12
C THR A 60 6.10 8.46 -9.36
N PHE A 61 6.83 8.35 -10.46
CA PHE A 61 6.33 7.97 -11.77
C PHE A 61 7.12 6.78 -12.30
N GLU A 62 6.41 5.70 -12.63
CA GLU A 62 7.01 4.48 -13.15
C GLU A 62 6.26 3.94 -14.39
N PRO A 63 6.86 3.97 -15.59
CA PRO A 63 8.08 4.69 -15.95
C PRO A 63 7.93 6.21 -15.78
N HIS A 64 9.03 6.94 -15.98
CA HIS A 64 9.06 8.40 -15.87
C HIS A 64 8.05 9.12 -16.77
N LEU A 65 7.69 10.35 -16.37
CA LEU A 65 6.98 11.30 -17.22
C LEU A 65 7.97 12.05 -18.12
N VAL A 66 7.48 12.55 -19.24
CA VAL A 66 8.22 13.43 -20.15
C VAL A 66 7.70 14.86 -19.95
N VAL A 67 8.63 15.78 -19.74
CA VAL A 67 8.40 17.22 -19.78
C VAL A 67 8.85 17.69 -21.16
N ASP A 68 7.87 17.90 -22.03
CA ASP A 68 8.09 18.38 -23.39
C ASP A 68 8.45 19.86 -23.29
N LEU A 69 9.63 20.24 -23.75
CA LEU A 69 10.08 21.64 -23.77
C LEU A 69 10.14 22.16 -25.22
N PRO A 70 10.03 23.48 -25.45
CA PRO A 70 10.05 24.02 -26.80
C PRO A 70 11.49 24.04 -27.33
N LEU A 71 11.65 23.79 -28.63
CA LEU A 71 12.96 23.89 -29.28
C LEU A 71 13.60 25.28 -29.04
N PRO A 72 14.92 25.35 -28.77
CA PRO A 72 15.93 24.29 -28.88
C PRO A 72 16.10 23.43 -27.62
N LEU A 73 15.24 23.58 -26.60
CA LEU A 73 15.28 22.76 -25.39
C LEU A 73 14.86 21.33 -25.73
N GLY A 74 15.55 20.35 -25.17
CA GLY A 74 15.25 18.92 -25.37
C GLY A 74 14.29 18.40 -24.31
N ASP A 75 13.64 17.27 -24.61
CA ASP A 75 12.73 16.61 -23.69
C ASP A 75 13.44 16.12 -22.43
N MET A 76 12.76 16.31 -21.29
CA MET A 76 13.30 15.96 -19.98
C MET A 76 12.44 14.89 -19.32
N GLY A 77 13.09 13.94 -18.65
CA GLY A 77 12.44 12.87 -17.91
C GLY A 77 12.24 13.32 -16.48
N LEU A 78 11.07 13.01 -15.92
CA LEU A 78 10.69 13.30 -14.54
C LEU A 78 10.30 11.99 -13.85
N GLN A 79 11.09 11.56 -12.85
CA GLN A 79 10.86 10.30 -12.11
C GLN A 79 10.06 10.53 -10.84
N GLY A 80 10.13 11.73 -10.30
CA GLY A 80 9.42 12.05 -9.07
C GLY A 80 9.69 13.45 -8.55
N MET A 81 8.91 13.82 -7.55
CA MET A 81 8.95 15.11 -6.88
C MET A 81 8.70 14.92 -5.40
N ASP A 82 9.46 15.63 -4.58
CA ASP A 82 9.33 15.62 -3.12
C ASP A 82 9.02 17.03 -2.64
N LEU A 83 8.00 17.18 -1.80
CA LEU A 83 7.68 18.38 -1.03
C LEU A 83 8.06 18.14 0.43
N ASP A 84 9.08 18.85 0.92
CA ASP A 84 9.48 18.84 2.32
C ASP A 84 8.52 19.71 3.16
N PHE A 85 7.88 19.12 4.16
CA PHE A 85 6.85 19.80 4.94
C PHE A 85 7.39 20.87 5.87
N ARG A 86 8.63 20.75 6.33
CA ARG A 86 9.24 21.72 7.23
C ARG A 86 9.56 23.02 6.52
N THR A 87 10.05 22.93 5.28
CA THR A 87 10.59 24.05 4.52
C THR A 87 9.68 24.51 3.38
N GLY A 88 8.73 23.68 2.94
CA GLY A 88 7.95 23.90 1.73
C GLY A 88 8.77 23.72 0.45
N THR A 89 9.99 23.20 0.55
CA THR A 89 10.89 23.05 -0.60
C THR A 89 10.42 21.90 -1.48
N ILE A 90 10.30 22.17 -2.78
CA ILE A 90 10.00 21.15 -3.80
C ILE A 90 11.27 20.76 -4.54
N THR A 91 11.62 19.48 -4.47
CA THR A 91 12.74 18.88 -5.17
C THR A 91 12.21 17.98 -6.28
N ALA A 92 12.59 18.25 -7.53
CA ALA A 92 12.20 17.44 -8.68
C ALA A 92 13.40 16.62 -9.20
N ASN A 93 13.19 15.34 -9.48
CA ASN A 93 14.20 14.48 -10.11
C ASN A 93 14.02 14.52 -11.63
N VAL A 94 14.82 15.36 -12.28
CA VAL A 94 14.80 15.62 -13.72
C VAL A 94 16.12 15.24 -14.38
N TRP A 95 16.07 14.55 -15.52
CA TRP A 95 17.22 14.24 -16.38
C TRP A 95 16.86 14.38 -17.86
N HIS A 96 17.86 14.30 -18.73
CA HIS A 96 17.70 14.44 -20.16
C HIS A 96 17.32 13.11 -20.84
N VAL A 97 16.30 13.10 -21.72
CA VAL A 97 15.82 11.89 -22.43
C VAL A 97 16.44 11.80 -23.84
N GLY A 98 17.77 11.91 -23.95
CA GLY A 98 18.52 11.68 -25.20
C GLY A 98 18.23 12.67 -26.35
N GLY A 99 18.93 12.51 -27.49
CA GLY A 99 18.58 13.12 -28.78
C GLY A 99 19.07 14.55 -29.10
N GLY A 100 19.66 15.30 -28.16
CA GLY A 100 20.11 16.68 -28.42
C GLY A 100 21.11 17.24 -27.39
N ILE A 101 21.33 18.57 -27.44
CA ILE A 101 22.14 19.29 -26.45
C ILE A 101 21.38 19.30 -25.11
N PRO A 102 22.00 18.97 -23.96
CA PRO A 102 21.34 18.90 -22.66
C PRO A 102 21.03 20.30 -22.10
N VAL A 103 20.19 21.07 -22.79
CA VAL A 103 19.70 22.39 -22.39
C VAL A 103 18.24 22.30 -21.96
N GLY A 104 17.86 23.04 -20.91
CA GLY A 104 16.49 23.11 -20.42
C GLY A 104 16.21 22.41 -19.10
N LYS A 105 17.22 21.80 -18.44
CA LYS A 105 17.03 21.12 -17.15
C LYS A 105 16.43 22.05 -16.09
N ASP A 106 16.94 23.28 -15.97
CA ASP A 106 16.44 24.24 -14.99
C ASP A 106 14.98 24.64 -15.27
N GLN A 107 14.64 24.84 -16.54
CA GLN A 107 13.25 25.10 -16.95
C GLN A 107 12.34 23.91 -16.60
N ALA A 108 12.74 22.67 -16.92
CA ALA A 108 11.96 21.48 -16.56
C ALA A 108 11.81 21.30 -15.04
N VAL A 109 12.86 21.63 -14.26
CA VAL A 109 12.79 21.64 -12.80
C VAL A 109 11.79 22.68 -12.30
N ASP A 110 11.79 23.88 -12.87
CA ASP A 110 10.88 24.95 -12.48
C ASP A 110 9.43 24.66 -12.89
N GLU A 111 9.21 24.07 -14.06
CA GLU A 111 7.90 23.56 -14.49
C GLU A 111 7.40 22.45 -13.57
N ALA A 112 8.24 21.47 -13.24
CA ALA A 112 7.88 20.40 -12.31
C ALA A 112 7.53 20.96 -10.91
N ARG A 113 8.28 21.94 -10.42
CA ARG A 113 7.97 22.65 -9.17
C ARG A 113 6.65 23.41 -9.26
N ALA A 114 6.41 24.13 -10.35
CA ALA A 114 5.17 24.87 -10.57
C ALA A 114 3.97 23.91 -10.62
N TRP A 115 4.12 22.77 -11.28
CA TRP A 115 3.12 21.72 -11.32
C TRP A 115 2.80 21.18 -9.93
N MET A 116 3.81 20.79 -9.16
CA MET A 116 3.62 20.31 -7.79
C MET A 116 2.91 21.35 -6.91
N ARG A 117 3.26 22.64 -7.03
CA ARG A 117 2.56 23.73 -6.31
C ARG A 117 1.08 23.79 -6.66
N LYS A 118 0.73 23.67 -7.95
CA LYS A 118 -0.66 23.63 -8.40
C LYS A 118 -1.40 22.43 -7.82
N LEU A 119 -0.76 21.26 -7.80
CA LEU A 119 -1.37 20.03 -7.27
C LEU A 119 -1.74 20.16 -5.79
N VAL A 120 -0.89 20.80 -4.98
CA VAL A 120 -1.16 21.01 -3.55
C VAL A 120 -1.92 22.32 -3.27
N THR A 121 -2.28 23.09 -4.29
CA THR A 121 -3.02 24.35 -4.09
C THR A 121 -4.37 24.08 -3.45
N SER A 122 -4.79 25.00 -2.57
CA SER A 122 -6.01 24.88 -1.76
C SER A 122 -5.99 23.71 -0.77
N THR A 123 -4.80 23.25 -0.39
CA THR A 123 -4.63 22.27 0.69
C THR A 123 -3.66 22.81 1.75
N PRO A 124 -3.78 22.38 3.01
CA PRO A 124 -2.80 22.67 4.05
C PRO A 124 -1.35 22.29 3.67
N LEU A 125 -1.15 21.31 2.79
CA LEU A 125 0.17 20.88 2.30
C LEU A 125 0.96 22.03 1.64
N ALA A 126 0.28 23.07 1.12
CA ALA A 126 0.93 24.21 0.49
C ALA A 126 1.59 25.19 1.48
N ILE A 127 1.31 25.06 2.78
CA ILE A 127 1.74 26.02 3.81
C ILE A 127 2.83 25.38 4.67
N ALA A 128 4.04 25.94 4.62
CA ALA A 128 5.14 25.50 5.48
C ALA A 128 5.26 26.36 6.75
N PRO A 129 5.62 25.79 7.91
CA PRO A 129 5.77 24.36 8.15
C PRO A 129 4.41 23.64 8.20
N TYR A 130 4.36 22.41 7.69
CA TYR A 130 3.18 21.54 7.74
C TYR A 130 3.45 20.33 8.65
N ASP A 131 2.46 19.94 9.45
CA ASP A 131 2.50 18.72 10.26
C ASP A 131 1.26 17.86 9.94
N PRO A 132 1.41 16.74 9.20
CA PRO A 132 0.27 15.89 8.83
C PRO A 132 -0.42 15.27 10.06
N SER A 133 0.25 15.20 11.22
CA SER A 133 -0.36 14.66 12.43
C SER A 133 -1.38 15.59 13.08
N GLN A 134 -1.36 16.88 12.73
CA GLN A 134 -2.30 17.88 13.21
C GLN A 134 -3.42 18.17 12.19
N ASP A 135 -3.32 17.64 10.97
CA ASP A 135 -4.30 17.85 9.92
C ASP A 135 -5.51 16.91 10.09
N ARG A 136 -6.60 17.46 10.61
CA ARG A 136 -7.87 16.73 10.80
C ARG A 136 -8.57 16.41 9.49
N ASP A 137 -8.27 17.17 8.44
CA ASP A 137 -8.92 17.09 7.13
C ASP A 137 -7.98 16.47 6.09
N LEU A 138 -6.96 15.76 6.54
CA LEU A 138 -5.92 15.23 5.66
C LEU A 138 -6.46 14.36 4.52
N VAL A 139 -7.50 13.57 4.78
CA VAL A 139 -8.17 12.79 3.74
C VAL A 139 -8.76 13.71 2.66
N LEU A 140 -9.38 14.82 3.06
CA LEU A 140 -9.88 15.84 2.13
C LEU A 140 -8.74 16.55 1.39
N SER A 141 -7.63 16.85 2.08
CA SER A 141 -6.42 17.40 1.46
C SER A 141 -5.91 16.48 0.35
N PHE A 142 -5.85 15.17 0.60
CA PHE A 142 -5.45 14.17 -0.40
C PHE A 142 -6.45 14.03 -1.55
N GLN A 143 -7.76 14.06 -1.24
CA GLN A 143 -8.81 14.06 -2.26
C GLN A 143 -8.71 15.31 -3.16
N GLN A 144 -8.38 16.47 -2.59
CA GLN A 144 -8.17 17.70 -3.34
C GLN A 144 -6.92 17.63 -4.22
N VAL A 145 -5.81 17.05 -3.75
CA VAL A 145 -4.62 16.82 -4.59
C VAL A 145 -4.96 15.94 -5.80
N LEU A 146 -5.74 14.87 -5.58
CA LEU A 146 -6.23 14.02 -6.66
C LEU A 146 -7.12 14.83 -7.62
N ALA A 147 -8.08 15.60 -7.09
CA ALA A 147 -8.96 16.43 -7.91
C ALA A 147 -8.20 17.49 -8.73
N ASN A 148 -7.16 18.11 -8.16
CA ASN A 148 -6.30 19.06 -8.86
C ASN A 148 -5.53 18.39 -10.02
N LEU A 149 -5.07 17.15 -9.82
CA LEU A 149 -4.47 16.35 -10.89
C LEU A 149 -5.46 16.07 -12.03
N GLU A 150 -6.74 15.82 -11.71
CA GLU A 150 -7.78 15.61 -12.73
C GLU A 150 -8.15 16.90 -13.48
N GLY A 151 -8.23 18.02 -12.75
CA GLY A 151 -8.63 19.32 -13.28
C GLY A 151 -7.64 19.92 -14.28
N ASP A 152 -6.33 19.79 -14.03
CA ASP A 152 -5.29 20.40 -14.88
C ASP A 152 -4.94 19.54 -16.12
N GLY A 153 -5.19 18.22 -16.05
CA GLY A 153 -4.98 17.28 -17.17
C GLY A 153 -6.07 17.37 -18.25
N GLY A 154 -7.31 17.65 -17.85
CA GLY A 154 -8.51 17.70 -18.71
C GLY A 154 -8.88 16.33 -19.29
N SER A 155 -9.98 15.72 -18.84
CA SER A 155 -10.51 14.41 -19.32
C SER A 155 -9.55 13.21 -19.28
N THR A 156 -8.26 13.39 -18.96
CA THR A 156 -7.20 12.39 -19.12
C THR A 156 -7.01 11.47 -17.91
N THR A 157 -7.29 11.93 -16.69
CA THR A 157 -7.36 11.09 -15.49
C THR A 157 -8.61 10.21 -15.46
N ALA A 158 -9.62 10.50 -16.27
CA ALA A 158 -10.75 9.60 -16.49
C ALA A 158 -10.33 8.26 -17.15
N LEU A 159 -9.07 8.14 -17.59
CA LEU A 159 -8.47 6.90 -18.08
C LEU A 159 -7.64 6.17 -17.02
N ALA A 160 -7.53 6.71 -15.80
CA ALA A 160 -6.83 6.08 -14.71
C ALA A 160 -7.48 4.74 -14.34
N LYS A 161 -6.65 3.73 -14.15
CA LYS A 161 -7.02 2.36 -13.78
C LYS A 161 -6.08 1.83 -12.70
N ASP A 162 -6.35 0.62 -12.24
CA ASP A 162 -5.48 -0.11 -11.30
C ASP A 162 -5.22 0.70 -10.01
N VAL A 163 -6.29 1.27 -9.44
CA VAL A 163 -6.21 2.07 -8.22
C VAL A 163 -5.81 1.17 -7.05
N SER A 164 -4.76 1.56 -6.34
CA SER A 164 -4.26 0.87 -5.16
C SER A 164 -4.01 1.87 -4.04
N LEU A 165 -4.50 1.56 -2.84
CA LEU A 165 -4.18 2.27 -1.61
C LEU A 165 -3.18 1.43 -0.82
N SER A 166 -2.23 2.07 -0.17
CA SER A 166 -1.32 1.38 0.74
C SER A 166 -1.05 2.22 1.97
N ALA A 167 -0.91 1.58 3.12
CA ALA A 167 -0.53 2.21 4.36
C ALA A 167 0.48 1.34 5.10
N THR A 168 1.50 1.96 5.67
CA THR A 168 2.44 1.31 6.58
C THR A 168 2.24 1.89 7.97
N LEU A 169 1.95 1.02 8.91
CA LEU A 169 1.58 1.33 10.28
C LEU A 169 2.57 0.67 11.23
N THR A 170 2.87 1.31 12.35
CA THR A 170 3.62 0.74 13.47
C THR A 170 2.72 0.72 14.70
N VAL A 171 2.55 -0.46 15.28
CA VAL A 171 1.74 -0.68 16.47
C VAL A 171 2.52 -0.20 17.69
N GLN A 172 1.96 0.71 18.48
CA GLN A 172 2.63 1.28 19.66
C GLN A 172 2.41 0.45 20.91
N GLU A 173 1.19 -0.05 21.08
CA GLU A 173 0.78 -0.88 22.21
C GLU A 173 0.29 -2.22 21.68
N GLU A 174 0.53 -3.29 22.44
CA GLU A 174 0.07 -4.62 22.03
C GLU A 174 -1.43 -4.62 21.76
N MET A 175 -1.83 -5.07 20.57
CA MET A 175 -3.23 -5.26 20.21
C MET A 175 -3.56 -6.74 20.32
N ALA A 176 -4.48 -7.10 21.19
CA ALA A 176 -4.95 -8.48 21.32
C ALA A 176 -6.47 -8.54 21.28
N ALA A 177 -7.00 -9.63 20.71
CA ALA A 177 -8.40 -9.95 20.83
C ALA A 177 -8.58 -11.47 20.88
N ASP A 178 -9.48 -11.90 21.75
CA ASP A 178 -9.89 -13.29 21.89
C ASP A 178 -11.20 -13.54 21.14
N VAL A 179 -11.29 -14.67 20.44
CA VAL A 179 -12.45 -15.12 19.67
C VAL A 179 -12.71 -16.60 19.98
N GLY A 180 -13.55 -16.84 20.98
CA GLY A 180 -13.81 -18.18 21.50
C GLY A 180 -12.55 -18.78 22.14
N PRO A 181 -12.16 -20.03 21.78
CA PRO A 181 -10.88 -20.59 22.24
C PRO A 181 -9.67 -20.02 21.46
N GLY A 182 -9.89 -19.29 20.37
CA GLY A 182 -8.83 -18.69 19.56
C GLY A 182 -8.58 -17.22 19.90
N GLY A 183 -7.54 -16.63 19.33
CA GLY A 183 -7.29 -15.20 19.42
C GLY A 183 -6.15 -14.75 18.53
N PHE A 184 -5.89 -13.44 18.49
CA PHE A 184 -4.70 -12.89 17.88
C PHE A 184 -4.03 -11.88 18.80
N ARG A 185 -2.74 -11.66 18.55
CA ARG A 185 -1.90 -10.70 19.24
C ARG A 185 -0.96 -10.06 18.24
N VAL A 186 -0.94 -8.74 18.21
CA VAL A 186 -0.01 -7.93 17.42
C VAL A 186 0.87 -7.19 18.43
N PRO A 187 2.15 -7.58 18.58
CA PRO A 187 3.00 -7.01 19.60
C PRO A 187 3.30 -5.53 19.32
N ALA A 188 3.58 -4.77 20.39
CA ALA A 188 4.13 -3.43 20.28
C ALA A 188 5.42 -3.43 19.43
N GLY A 189 5.57 -2.42 18.59
CA GLY A 189 6.64 -2.29 17.59
C GLY A 189 6.41 -3.06 16.29
N ALA A 190 5.35 -3.87 16.17
CA ALA A 190 5.06 -4.57 14.93
C ALA A 190 4.71 -3.59 13.80
N LYS A 191 5.24 -3.85 12.61
CA LYS A 191 4.88 -3.13 11.40
C LYS A 191 3.82 -3.89 10.63
N VAL A 192 2.79 -3.17 10.21
CA VAL A 192 1.70 -3.66 9.36
C VAL A 192 1.67 -2.83 8.09
N THR A 193 1.92 -3.48 6.95
CA THR A 193 1.74 -2.88 5.64
C THR A 193 0.46 -3.44 5.02
N LEU A 194 -0.49 -2.54 4.81
CA LEU A 194 -1.72 -2.83 4.10
C LEU A 194 -1.57 -2.33 2.66
N ARG A 195 -1.98 -3.15 1.70
CA ARG A 195 -2.22 -2.75 0.32
C ARG A 195 -3.62 -3.19 -0.09
N VAL A 196 -4.40 -2.29 -0.66
CA VAL A 196 -5.79 -2.49 -1.05
C VAL A 196 -5.91 -2.10 -2.52
N ASP A 197 -6.15 -3.09 -3.38
CA ASP A 197 -6.45 -2.85 -4.77
C ASP A 197 -7.97 -2.70 -4.95
N LEU A 198 -8.36 -1.70 -5.73
CA LEU A 198 -9.75 -1.26 -5.84
C LEU A 198 -10.20 -1.33 -7.30
N ALA A 199 -11.46 -1.69 -7.50
CA ALA A 199 -12.09 -1.67 -8.81
C ALA A 199 -12.58 -0.26 -9.14
N GLY A 200 -12.44 0.12 -10.40
CA GLY A 200 -12.92 1.39 -10.94
C GLY A 200 -11.86 2.48 -10.99
N LYS A 201 -12.31 3.68 -11.34
CA LYS A 201 -11.48 4.88 -11.49
C LYS A 201 -11.34 5.63 -10.15
N PRO A 202 -10.34 6.51 -9.96
CA PRO A 202 -10.17 7.27 -8.71
C PRO A 202 -11.46 7.94 -8.20
N ALA A 203 -12.20 8.64 -9.06
CA ALA A 203 -13.47 9.29 -8.69
C ALA A 203 -14.60 8.31 -8.31
N GLU A 204 -14.62 7.10 -8.90
CA GLU A 204 -15.58 6.06 -8.54
C GLU A 204 -15.22 5.43 -7.19
N VAL A 205 -13.93 5.17 -6.98
CA VAL A 205 -13.36 4.66 -5.73
C VAL A 205 -13.65 5.61 -4.56
N GLN A 206 -13.59 6.93 -4.77
CA GLN A 206 -13.93 7.92 -3.74
C GLN A 206 -15.41 7.85 -3.32
N LYS A 207 -16.33 7.51 -4.24
CA LYS A 207 -17.77 7.50 -3.96
C LYS A 207 -18.26 6.15 -3.44
N ALA A 208 -17.72 5.07 -3.99
CA ALA A 208 -18.14 3.70 -3.70
C ALA A 208 -16.95 2.74 -3.89
N PRO A 209 -16.02 2.70 -2.92
CA PRO A 209 -14.83 1.85 -3.02
C PRO A 209 -15.26 0.38 -3.09
N LYS A 210 -14.77 -0.35 -4.10
CA LYS A 210 -14.98 -1.79 -4.25
C LYS A 210 -13.65 -2.51 -4.17
N LEU A 211 -13.46 -3.31 -3.13
CA LEU A 211 -12.25 -4.11 -2.98
C LEU A 211 -12.15 -5.14 -4.10
N THR A 212 -10.98 -5.29 -4.72
CA THR A 212 -10.64 -6.48 -5.52
C THR A 212 -9.76 -7.44 -4.73
N GLN A 213 -8.81 -6.91 -3.97
CA GLN A 213 -8.02 -7.64 -2.99
C GLN A 213 -7.40 -6.67 -1.97
N ALA A 214 -7.21 -7.14 -0.75
CA ALA A 214 -6.28 -6.52 0.19
C ALA A 214 -5.17 -7.52 0.51
N VAL A 215 -3.93 -7.06 0.54
CA VAL A 215 -2.77 -7.81 1.04
C VAL A 215 -2.33 -7.13 2.31
N VAL A 216 -2.19 -7.91 3.37
CA VAL A 216 -1.67 -7.46 4.65
C VAL A 216 -0.36 -8.20 4.89
N GLU A 217 0.70 -7.43 5.02
CA GLU A 217 2.03 -7.91 5.39
C GLU A 217 2.33 -7.40 6.80
N CYS A 218 2.70 -8.31 7.69
CA CYS A 218 2.99 -7.98 9.08
C CYS A 218 4.35 -8.52 9.46
N THR A 219 5.10 -7.77 10.26
CA THR A 219 6.34 -8.30 10.84
C THR A 219 6.05 -9.37 11.88
N SER A 220 4.95 -9.24 12.62
CA SER A 220 4.52 -10.23 13.61
C SER A 220 3.02 -10.08 13.90
N VAL A 221 2.23 -11.07 13.53
CA VAL A 221 0.86 -11.28 14.05
C VAL A 221 0.81 -12.68 14.58
N VAL A 222 0.63 -12.83 15.87
CA VAL A 222 0.61 -14.13 16.54
C VAL A 222 -0.83 -14.59 16.73
N LEU A 223 -1.13 -15.79 16.28
CA LEU A 223 -2.39 -16.48 16.51
C LEU A 223 -2.29 -17.32 17.76
N ARG A 224 -3.35 -17.27 18.57
CA ARG A 224 -3.45 -17.96 19.85
C ARG A 224 -4.59 -18.96 19.82
N LYS A 225 -4.42 -20.06 20.56
CA LYS A 225 -5.46 -21.05 20.84
C LYS A 225 -5.29 -21.51 22.28
N ASP A 226 -6.37 -21.47 23.06
CA ASP A 226 -6.43 -21.81 24.48
C ASP A 226 -5.36 -21.07 25.31
N GLY A 227 -5.10 -19.80 24.95
CA GLY A 227 -4.10 -18.96 25.60
C GLY A 227 -2.64 -19.23 25.18
N ALA A 228 -2.37 -20.21 24.32
CA ALA A 228 -1.03 -20.52 23.81
C ALA A 228 -0.80 -19.97 22.39
N ASP A 229 0.41 -19.47 22.12
CA ASP A 229 0.82 -18.98 20.80
C ASP A 229 1.05 -20.16 19.84
N GLN A 230 0.31 -20.18 18.73
CA GLN A 230 0.27 -21.32 17.79
C GLN A 230 0.98 -21.05 16.46
N ALA A 231 0.89 -19.82 15.97
CA ALA A 231 1.45 -19.45 14.68
C ALA A 231 1.70 -17.95 14.58
N GLU A 232 2.68 -17.56 13.79
CA GLU A 232 2.96 -16.20 13.39
C GLU A 232 2.62 -16.03 11.91
N VAL A 233 1.68 -15.13 11.61
CA VAL A 233 1.27 -14.79 10.25
C VAL A 233 2.09 -13.60 9.78
N GLY A 234 2.89 -13.82 8.74
CA GLY A 234 3.67 -12.76 8.09
C GLY A 234 2.91 -12.09 6.94
N ARG A 235 2.02 -12.81 6.27
CA ARG A 235 1.28 -12.29 5.12
C ARG A 235 -0.02 -13.03 4.87
N PHE A 236 -1.10 -12.28 4.67
CA PHE A 236 -2.37 -12.83 4.23
C PHE A 236 -3.05 -11.92 3.20
N ARG A 237 -3.89 -12.52 2.36
CA ARG A 237 -4.73 -11.83 1.37
C ARG A 237 -6.19 -11.92 1.78
N LEU A 238 -6.88 -10.79 1.78
CA LEU A 238 -8.32 -10.67 1.89
C LEU A 238 -8.93 -10.47 0.50
N ARG A 239 -9.98 -11.23 0.19
CA ARG A 239 -10.77 -11.12 -1.03
C ARG A 239 -12.20 -10.64 -0.72
N PRO A 240 -12.94 -10.16 -1.72
CA PRO A 240 -14.35 -9.81 -1.57
C PRO A 240 -15.16 -10.93 -0.90
N GLY A 241 -16.12 -10.55 -0.05
CA GLY A 241 -16.90 -11.46 0.79
C GLY A 241 -16.17 -11.94 2.05
N GLY A 242 -15.02 -11.35 2.37
CA GLY A 242 -14.24 -11.66 3.58
C GLY A 242 -13.51 -12.99 3.54
N ALA A 243 -13.23 -13.52 2.34
CA ALA A 243 -12.39 -14.71 2.20
C ALA A 243 -10.92 -14.36 2.47
N ILE A 244 -10.27 -15.14 3.34
CA ILE A 244 -8.87 -14.94 3.74
C ILE A 244 -8.04 -16.08 3.16
N THR A 245 -6.85 -15.76 2.64
CA THR A 245 -5.84 -16.74 2.25
C THR A 245 -4.53 -16.39 2.94
N VAL A 246 -3.98 -17.31 3.73
CA VAL A 246 -2.70 -17.10 4.41
C VAL A 246 -1.56 -17.50 3.48
N GLU A 247 -0.72 -16.54 3.11
CA GLU A 247 0.37 -16.78 2.17
C GLU A 247 1.65 -17.16 2.91
N GLN A 248 1.96 -16.48 4.01
CA GLN A 248 3.16 -16.71 4.82
C GLN A 248 2.80 -16.92 6.28
N VAL A 249 3.20 -18.08 6.81
CA VAL A 249 2.98 -18.46 8.20
C VAL A 249 4.21 -19.19 8.75
N LYS A 250 4.46 -19.01 10.04
CA LYS A 250 5.44 -19.75 10.81
C LYS A 250 4.75 -20.37 12.02
N ALA A 251 4.77 -21.69 12.15
CA ALA A 251 4.21 -22.35 13.33
C ALA A 251 5.04 -22.01 14.58
N LEU A 252 4.36 -21.81 15.72
CA LEU A 252 4.91 -21.53 17.04
C LEU A 252 4.43 -22.59 18.05
N GLY A 253 4.97 -22.58 19.27
CA GLY A 253 4.50 -23.47 20.35
C GLY A 253 4.63 -24.96 20.00
N GLU A 254 3.68 -25.78 20.48
CA GLU A 254 3.64 -27.23 20.20
C GLU A 254 3.49 -27.54 18.71
N ALA A 255 2.78 -26.70 17.94
CA ALA A 255 2.66 -26.85 16.48
C ALA A 255 4.01 -26.61 15.78
N GLY A 256 4.76 -25.61 16.24
CA GLY A 256 6.14 -25.34 15.80
C GLY A 256 7.13 -26.40 16.28
N GLN A 257 6.91 -26.97 17.47
CA GLN A 257 7.67 -28.11 17.96
C GLN A 257 7.36 -29.38 17.18
N ILE A 258 6.12 -29.66 16.76
CA ILE A 258 5.84 -30.80 15.89
C ILE A 258 6.55 -30.59 14.55
N ALA A 259 6.50 -29.41 13.93
CA ALA A 259 7.25 -29.13 12.70
C ALA A 259 8.79 -29.19 12.87
N GLY A 260 9.31 -28.74 14.03
CA GLY A 260 10.74 -28.74 14.37
C GLY A 260 11.28 -30.10 14.83
N VAL A 261 10.50 -30.84 15.61
CA VAL A 261 10.73 -32.23 16.02
C VAL A 261 10.55 -33.14 14.82
N GLU A 262 9.67 -32.84 13.87
CA GLU A 262 9.56 -33.59 12.61
C GLU A 262 10.77 -33.36 11.71
N SER A 263 11.37 -32.16 11.72
CA SER A 263 12.67 -31.92 11.07
C SER A 263 13.81 -32.69 11.76
N LEU A 264 13.76 -32.85 13.09
CA LEU A 264 14.69 -33.66 13.89
C LEU A 264 14.45 -35.18 13.74
N ILE A 265 13.19 -35.62 13.64
CA ILE A 265 12.76 -37.01 13.36
C ILE A 265 13.04 -37.38 11.91
N ARG A 266 13.02 -36.43 10.96
CA ARG A 266 13.51 -36.65 9.60
C ARG A 266 15.04 -36.79 9.58
N LEU A 267 15.77 -36.03 10.40
CA LEU A 267 17.23 -36.16 10.55
C LEU A 267 17.63 -37.48 11.25
N ILE A 268 16.91 -37.86 12.31
CA ILE A 268 17.12 -39.11 13.08
C ILE A 268 16.56 -40.33 12.33
N GLY A 269 15.43 -40.20 11.64
CA GLY A 269 14.79 -41.25 10.84
C GLY A 269 15.50 -41.51 9.50
N ALA A 270 16.21 -40.52 8.94
CA ALA A 270 17.19 -40.73 7.88
C ALA A 270 18.44 -41.49 8.38
N LEU A 271 18.70 -41.52 9.69
CA LEU A 271 19.78 -42.28 10.33
C LEU A 271 19.33 -43.60 10.98
N GLY A 272 18.02 -43.81 11.19
CA GLY A 272 17.45 -44.96 11.88
C GLY A 272 16.11 -45.38 11.26
N SER A 273 16.16 -46.13 10.18
CA SER A 273 14.97 -46.68 9.52
C SER A 273 14.19 -47.68 10.41
N HIS A 274 12.85 -47.71 10.29
CA HIS A 274 11.87 -48.79 10.62
C HIS A 274 10.86 -48.51 11.77
N GLY A 275 9.59 -48.17 11.42
CA GLY A 275 8.41 -48.81 12.02
C GLY A 275 7.34 -47.96 12.76
N ALA A 276 6.08 -48.25 12.42
CA ALA A 276 4.82 -48.09 13.17
C ALA A 276 4.09 -46.73 13.19
N LEU A 277 3.33 -46.43 12.11
CA LEU A 277 2.02 -45.71 12.18
C LEU A 277 1.16 -45.73 10.90
N GLY A 278 1.52 -46.47 9.84
CA GLY A 278 0.63 -46.65 8.67
C GLY A 278 0.42 -45.43 7.78
N MET A 279 0.86 -44.24 8.19
CA MET A 279 1.29 -43.17 7.30
C MET A 279 2.81 -43.20 7.27
N ASP A 280 3.38 -43.27 6.07
CA ASP A 280 4.82 -43.11 5.90
C ASP A 280 5.16 -41.62 6.12
N PRO A 281 5.84 -41.25 7.23
CA PRO A 281 6.20 -39.86 7.48
C PRO A 281 7.14 -39.32 6.40
N ALA A 282 7.82 -40.21 5.65
CA ALA A 282 8.64 -39.83 4.49
C ALA A 282 7.80 -39.40 3.27
N LYS A 283 6.48 -39.68 3.24
CA LYS A 283 5.57 -39.33 2.13
C LYS A 283 4.71 -38.10 2.39
N ILE A 284 4.68 -37.57 3.62
CA ILE A 284 4.01 -36.31 3.91
C ILE A 284 4.97 -35.17 3.55
N ALA A 285 4.73 -34.55 2.40
CA ALA A 285 5.51 -33.39 1.98
C ALA A 285 5.33 -32.26 3.02
N PRO A 286 6.39 -31.51 3.37
CA PRO A 286 6.29 -30.34 4.26
C PRO A 286 5.17 -29.36 3.89
N SER A 287 4.89 -29.26 2.59
CA SER A 287 3.79 -28.46 2.03
C SER A 287 2.39 -28.93 2.44
N ALA A 288 2.20 -30.21 2.76
CA ALA A 288 0.92 -30.76 3.20
C ALA A 288 0.59 -30.34 4.64
N VAL A 289 1.59 -30.34 5.53
CA VAL A 289 1.44 -29.86 6.92
C VAL A 289 1.24 -28.35 6.95
N GLU A 290 2.04 -27.61 6.18
CA GLU A 290 1.86 -26.17 6.02
C GLU A 290 0.46 -25.84 5.47
N GLY A 291 -0.04 -26.64 4.51
CA GLY A 291 -1.40 -26.51 3.97
C GLY A 291 -2.50 -26.73 5.01
N LEU A 292 -2.37 -27.74 5.88
CA LEU A 292 -3.33 -28.01 6.95
C LEU A 292 -3.33 -26.90 8.01
N VAL A 293 -2.15 -26.43 8.42
CA VAL A 293 -2.01 -25.30 9.35
C VAL A 293 -2.64 -24.03 8.77
N LYS A 294 -2.39 -23.74 7.48
CA LYS A 294 -3.02 -22.60 6.78
C LYS A 294 -4.54 -22.71 6.78
N GLN A 295 -5.11 -23.89 6.49
CA GLN A 295 -6.56 -24.09 6.47
C GLN A 295 -7.20 -23.90 7.85
N GLU A 296 -6.60 -24.42 8.92
CA GLU A 296 -7.13 -24.25 10.29
C GLU A 296 -7.04 -22.78 10.74
N ILE A 297 -5.95 -22.09 10.36
CA ILE A 297 -5.80 -20.66 10.61
C ILE A 297 -6.86 -19.86 9.85
N GLU A 298 -7.07 -20.13 8.57
CA GLU A 298 -8.08 -19.45 7.75
C GLU A 298 -9.49 -19.64 8.32
N ALA A 299 -9.82 -20.85 8.80
CA ALA A 299 -11.09 -21.16 9.43
C ALA A 299 -11.31 -20.38 10.75
N THR A 300 -10.23 -20.14 11.51
CA THR A 300 -10.27 -19.42 12.79
C THR A 300 -10.27 -17.90 12.61
N LEU A 301 -9.46 -17.38 11.68
CA LEU A 301 -9.32 -15.96 11.42
C LEU A 301 -10.54 -15.34 10.76
N ARG A 302 -11.22 -16.09 9.88
CA ARG A 302 -12.33 -15.56 9.09
C ARG A 302 -13.49 -15.04 9.97
N PRO A 303 -14.03 -15.80 10.95
CA PRO A 303 -15.08 -15.28 11.82
C PRO A 303 -14.64 -14.05 12.63
N ALA A 304 -13.41 -14.07 13.16
CA ALA A 304 -12.83 -12.96 13.92
C ALA A 304 -12.77 -11.66 13.10
N LEU A 305 -12.24 -11.76 11.87
CA LEU A 305 -12.10 -10.61 10.97
C LEU A 305 -13.46 -10.10 10.50
N LEU A 306 -14.40 -11.00 10.17
CA LEU A 306 -15.76 -10.62 9.79
C LEU A 306 -16.47 -9.89 10.93
N GLN A 307 -16.32 -10.36 12.17
CA GLN A 307 -16.88 -9.72 13.34
C GLN A 307 -16.26 -8.34 13.56
N TRP A 308 -14.93 -8.23 13.52
CA TRP A 308 -14.23 -6.95 13.64
C TRP A 308 -14.66 -5.94 12.58
N VAL A 309 -14.79 -6.36 11.32
CA VAL A 309 -15.28 -5.50 10.23
C VAL A 309 -16.71 -5.02 10.51
N ARG A 310 -17.59 -5.90 11.02
CA ARG A 310 -18.98 -5.54 11.34
C ARG A 310 -19.04 -4.51 12.47
N ASP A 311 -18.23 -4.72 13.51
CA ASP A 311 -18.19 -3.86 14.69
C ASP A 311 -17.58 -2.48 14.39
N ASN A 312 -16.66 -2.41 13.43
CA ASN A 312 -15.93 -1.20 13.07
C ASN A 312 -16.33 -0.62 11.71
N ALA A 313 -17.48 -1.01 11.16
CA ALA A 313 -17.85 -0.71 9.77
C ALA A 313 -17.88 0.79 9.43
N GLY A 314 -18.19 1.65 10.41
CA GLY A 314 -18.22 3.10 10.26
C GLY A 314 -17.02 3.84 10.87
N MET A 315 -15.96 3.12 11.27
CA MET A 315 -14.80 3.74 11.94
C MET A 315 -14.02 4.67 11.00
N VAL A 316 -14.06 4.41 9.69
CA VAL A 316 -13.43 5.25 8.67
C VAL A 316 -14.46 6.22 8.12
N ALA A 317 -14.24 7.52 8.34
CA ALA A 317 -15.15 8.56 7.85
C ALA A 317 -15.37 8.43 6.33
N GLY A 318 -16.62 8.31 5.92
CA GLY A 318 -17.01 8.22 4.50
C GLY A 318 -16.86 6.84 3.86
N ILE A 319 -16.41 5.80 4.58
CA ILE A 319 -16.28 4.44 4.05
C ILE A 319 -17.04 3.45 4.95
N ASP A 320 -18.02 2.76 4.37
CA ASP A 320 -18.60 1.56 5.00
C ASP A 320 -17.75 0.33 4.65
N LEU A 321 -17.04 -0.20 5.64
CA LEU A 321 -16.16 -1.36 5.45
C LEU A 321 -16.94 -2.61 5.01
N LYS A 322 -18.21 -2.77 5.43
CA LYS A 322 -19.04 -3.91 4.99
C LYS A 322 -19.34 -3.81 3.50
N ALA A 323 -19.78 -2.63 3.06
CA ALA A 323 -20.06 -2.37 1.65
C ALA A 323 -18.78 -2.50 0.80
N ALA A 324 -17.65 -1.96 1.27
CA ALA A 324 -16.38 -2.01 0.55
C ALA A 324 -15.83 -3.44 0.38
N LEU A 325 -16.05 -4.30 1.39
CA LEU A 325 -15.63 -5.70 1.40
C LEU A 325 -16.67 -6.66 0.81
N GLY A 326 -17.89 -6.19 0.50
CA GLY A 326 -18.99 -7.03 0.04
C GLY A 326 -19.44 -8.05 1.10
N ILE A 327 -19.40 -7.66 2.38
CA ILE A 327 -19.83 -8.48 3.52
C ILE A 327 -21.27 -8.11 3.87
N ALA A 328 -22.16 -9.10 3.88
CA ALA A 328 -23.54 -8.97 4.36
C ALA A 328 -23.62 -8.88 5.90
#